data_AF-A0A259MWZ6-F1
#
_entry.id   AF-A0A259MWZ6-F1
#
_cell.length_a   1.000
_cell.length_b   1.000
_cell.length_c   1.000
_cell.angle_alpha   90.00
_cell.angle_beta   90.00
_cell.angle_gamma   90.00
#
_symmetry.space_group_name_H-M   'P 1'
#
loop_
_entity.id
_entity.type
_entity.pdbx_description
1 polymer ?
#
loop_
_entity_poly.entity_id
_entity_poly.type
_entity_poly.pdbx_seq_one_letter_code
_entity_poly.pdbx_strand_id
1 'polypeptide(L)'
;MIDLESELRAAQALASDPRCAPAFDFPADLAGAGYVEIAGTVYQPAGHGDPAVIVAVESGGELIDLAAIRLRDRATATRLGVATLLGEDAVEAALLHDRALLVYSSALHWLQAGCLGVVVLDWRSVPWALAGVSEIKCATPHLEEQVRLAFALPANFPTITSLEARHAA
;
A
#
# COMPACT_ATOMS: atom_id res chain seq x y z
N MET A 1 -13.67 13.47 -11.18
CA MET A 1 -12.41 13.35 -10.42
C MET A 1 -12.74 12.55 -9.17
N ILE A 2 -11.99 11.49 -8.87
CA ILE A 2 -12.20 10.70 -7.66
C ILE A 2 -11.68 11.54 -6.49
N ASP A 3 -12.50 11.72 -5.46
CA ASP A 3 -12.15 12.47 -4.25
C ASP A 3 -11.84 11.46 -3.13
N LEU A 4 -10.55 11.17 -2.96
CA LEU A 4 -10.08 10.16 -2.01
C LEU A 4 -10.37 10.56 -0.56
N GLU A 5 -10.25 11.85 -0.23
CA GLU A 5 -10.52 12.32 1.14
C GLU A 5 -11.99 12.16 1.50
N SER A 6 -12.89 12.51 0.60
CA SER A 6 -14.32 12.34 0.81
C SER A 6 -14.68 10.85 0.97
N GLU A 7 -14.08 9.98 0.16
CA GLU A 7 -14.27 8.53 0.25
C GLU A 7 -13.73 7.95 1.57
N LEU A 8 -12.52 8.35 2.00
CA LEU A 8 -11.94 7.94 3.28
C LEU A 8 -12.80 8.42 4.46
N ARG A 9 -13.24 9.69 4.44
CA ARG A 9 -14.13 10.24 5.47
C ARG A 9 -15.44 9.47 5.56
N ALA A 10 -16.02 9.07 4.42
CA ALA A 10 -17.23 8.24 4.41
C ALA A 10 -16.97 6.86 5.02
N ALA A 11 -15.82 6.24 4.71
CA ALA A 11 -15.45 4.95 5.28
C ALA A 11 -15.20 5.03 6.81
N GLN A 12 -14.54 6.08 7.27
CA GLN A 12 -14.29 6.34 8.70
C GLN A 12 -15.60 6.58 9.47
N ALA A 13 -16.53 7.32 8.87
CA ALA A 13 -17.86 7.54 9.44
C ALA A 13 -18.61 6.21 9.61
N LEU A 14 -18.51 5.29 8.65
CA LEU A 14 -19.12 3.96 8.76
C LEU A 14 -18.43 3.10 9.82
N ALA A 15 -17.10 3.11 9.91
CA ALA A 15 -16.36 2.39 10.95
C ALA A 15 -16.72 2.87 12.37
N SER A 16 -17.03 4.16 12.50
CA SER A 16 -17.47 4.78 13.75
C SER A 16 -18.92 4.47 14.12
N ASP A 17 -19.71 3.83 13.24
CA ASP A 17 -21.08 3.39 13.56
C ASP A 17 -21.03 2.40 14.75
N PRO A 18 -21.87 2.57 15.79
CA PRO A 18 -21.87 1.69 16.96
C PRO A 18 -22.05 0.19 16.65
N ARG A 19 -22.60 -0.13 15.48
CA ARG A 19 -22.75 -1.52 15.00
C ARG A 19 -21.45 -2.10 14.44
N CYS A 20 -20.53 -1.25 14.01
CA CYS A 20 -19.24 -1.61 13.41
C CYS A 20 -18.06 -1.43 14.39
N ALA A 21 -18.11 -0.40 15.24
CA ALA A 21 -17.04 -0.02 16.15
C ALA A 21 -16.48 -1.17 17.02
N PRO A 22 -17.28 -2.12 17.56
CA PRO A 22 -16.74 -3.21 18.36
C PRO A 22 -15.80 -4.16 17.60
N ALA A 23 -15.87 -4.16 16.25
CA ALA A 23 -15.06 -5.01 15.38
C ALA A 23 -13.92 -4.23 14.70
N PHE A 24 -13.84 -2.92 14.90
CA PHE A 24 -12.89 -2.03 14.23
C PHE A 24 -11.91 -1.43 15.25
N ASP A 25 -10.81 -2.15 15.48
CA ASP A 25 -9.75 -1.77 16.42
C ASP A 25 -8.50 -1.30 15.65
N PHE A 26 -8.70 -0.33 14.75
CA PHE A 26 -7.64 0.23 13.89
C PHE A 26 -7.56 1.75 14.08
N PRO A 27 -6.42 2.38 13.73
CA PRO A 27 -6.30 3.83 13.80
C PRO A 27 -7.39 4.51 12.95
N ALA A 28 -8.28 5.24 13.62
CA ALA A 28 -9.49 5.80 13.00
C ALA A 28 -9.20 6.93 12.00
N ASP A 29 -8.02 7.54 12.10
CA ASP A 29 -7.47 8.52 11.16
C ASP A 29 -6.96 7.89 9.87
N LEU A 30 -6.55 6.63 9.91
CA LEU A 30 -5.92 5.94 8.78
C LEU A 30 -6.83 4.89 8.13
N ALA A 31 -7.85 4.40 8.84
CA ALA A 31 -8.69 3.31 8.36
C ALA A 31 -10.19 3.57 8.59
N GLY A 32 -11.00 3.10 7.65
CA GLY A 32 -12.45 3.05 7.71
C GLY A 32 -13.02 1.70 7.23
N ALA A 33 -14.34 1.60 7.18
CA ALA A 33 -15.05 0.42 6.71
C ALA A 33 -15.91 0.77 5.49
N GLY A 34 -16.12 -0.20 4.60
CA GLY A 34 -16.96 0.00 3.43
C GLY A 34 -17.35 -1.31 2.76
N TYR A 35 -18.17 -1.20 1.72
CA TYR A 35 -18.42 -2.30 0.79
C TYR A 35 -17.74 -1.99 -0.53
N VAL A 36 -17.09 -2.99 -1.11
CA VAL A 36 -16.31 -2.82 -2.33
C VAL A 36 -16.55 -3.94 -3.32
N GLU A 37 -16.27 -3.64 -4.57
CA GLU A 37 -16.08 -4.62 -5.64
C GLU A 37 -14.62 -4.53 -6.10
N ILE A 38 -13.91 -5.66 -6.07
CA ILE A 38 -12.51 -5.75 -6.49
C ILE A 38 -12.44 -6.34 -7.90
N ALA A 39 -11.77 -5.63 -8.81
CA ALA A 39 -11.49 -6.03 -10.17
C ALA A 39 -9.98 -5.98 -10.44
N GLY A 40 -9.31 -7.13 -10.29
CA GLY A 40 -7.85 -7.19 -10.41
C GLY A 40 -7.17 -6.48 -9.24
N THR A 41 -6.34 -5.48 -9.54
CA THR A 41 -5.60 -4.70 -8.54
C THR A 41 -6.32 -3.44 -8.09
N VAL A 42 -7.52 -3.16 -8.63
CA VAL A 42 -8.30 -1.97 -8.28
C VAL A 42 -9.66 -2.30 -7.70
N TYR A 43 -10.22 -1.40 -6.88
CA TYR A 43 -11.56 -1.53 -6.33
C TYR A 43 -12.46 -0.35 -6.69
N GLN A 44 -13.78 -0.58 -6.57
CA GLN A 44 -14.81 0.46 -6.58
C GLN A 44 -15.64 0.39 -5.30
N PRO A 45 -16.02 1.53 -4.70
CA PRO A 45 -16.99 1.54 -3.61
C PRO A 45 -18.35 1.07 -4.13
N ALA A 46 -19.08 0.34 -3.30
CA ALA A 46 -20.39 -0.18 -3.62
C ALA A 46 -21.37 0.10 -2.48
N GLY A 47 -22.67 0.29 -2.79
CA GLY A 47 -23.70 0.44 -1.76
C GLY A 47 -24.00 -0.86 -1.00
N HIS A 48 -23.61 -1.99 -1.60
CA HIS A 48 -23.68 -3.35 -1.10
C HIS A 48 -22.55 -4.15 -1.76
N GLY A 49 -22.02 -5.18 -1.14
CA GLY A 49 -20.93 -5.95 -1.72
C GLY A 49 -20.14 -6.73 -0.70
N ASP A 50 -18.88 -7.00 -1.00
CA ASP A 50 -17.97 -7.60 -0.03
C ASP A 50 -17.53 -6.52 0.98
N PRO A 51 -17.68 -6.78 2.30
CA PRO A 51 -17.21 -5.85 3.31
C PRO A 51 -15.67 -5.79 3.29
N ALA A 52 -15.13 -4.59 3.45
CA ALA A 52 -13.71 -4.32 3.44
C ALA A 52 -13.30 -3.26 4.47
N VAL A 53 -12.04 -3.34 4.91
CA VAL A 53 -11.35 -2.21 5.54
C VAL A 53 -10.79 -1.33 4.43
N ILE A 54 -11.03 -0.03 4.50
CA ILE A 54 -10.47 0.96 3.57
C ILE A 54 -9.38 1.71 4.31
N VAL A 55 -8.19 1.79 3.74
CA VAL A 55 -7.00 2.34 4.39
C VAL A 55 -6.44 3.47 3.53
N ALA A 56 -6.04 4.56 4.17
CA ALA A 56 -5.27 5.62 3.53
C ALA A 56 -3.93 5.07 3.03
N VAL A 57 -3.57 5.37 1.78
CA VAL A 57 -2.20 5.20 1.31
C VAL A 57 -1.57 6.58 1.18
N GLU A 58 -0.56 6.82 2.01
CA GLU A 58 0.12 8.11 2.08
C GLU A 58 1.56 7.99 1.61
N SER A 59 2.05 9.06 0.97
CA SER A 59 3.44 9.23 0.56
C SER A 59 3.87 10.65 0.88
N GLY A 60 4.96 10.83 1.63
CA GLY A 60 5.40 12.16 2.08
C GLY A 60 4.34 12.94 2.90
N GLY A 61 3.43 12.24 3.58
CA GLY A 61 2.32 12.84 4.32
C GLY A 61 1.13 13.30 3.47
N GLU A 62 1.12 12.98 2.17
CA GLU A 62 -0.01 13.25 1.28
C GLU A 62 -0.78 11.97 0.96
N LEU A 63 -2.12 12.04 0.97
CA LEU A 63 -2.99 10.94 0.55
C LEU A 63 -2.90 10.75 -0.97
N ILE A 64 -2.26 9.67 -1.41
CA ILE A 64 -2.04 9.38 -2.84
C ILE A 64 -3.01 8.34 -3.40
N ASP A 65 -3.54 7.45 -2.57
CA ASP A 65 -4.47 6.38 -2.96
C ASP A 65 -5.26 5.89 -1.74
N LEU A 66 -6.17 4.95 -1.94
CA LEU A 66 -6.79 4.15 -0.89
C LEU A 66 -6.56 2.67 -1.18
N ALA A 67 -6.42 1.85 -0.15
CA ALA A 67 -6.36 0.40 -0.26
C ALA A 67 -7.57 -0.23 0.43
N ALA A 68 -8.32 -1.04 -0.31
CA ALA A 68 -9.40 -1.86 0.23
C ALA A 68 -8.88 -3.26 0.54
N ILE A 69 -9.18 -3.75 1.73
CA ILE A 69 -8.83 -5.08 2.23
C ILE A 69 -10.13 -5.83 2.46
N ARG A 70 -10.49 -6.72 1.54
CA ARG A 70 -11.72 -7.50 1.62
C ARG A 70 -11.67 -8.45 2.82
N LEU A 71 -12.68 -8.41 3.69
CA LEU A 71 -12.68 -9.20 4.92
C LEU A 71 -12.80 -10.71 4.67
N ARG A 72 -13.47 -11.11 3.59
CA ARG A 72 -13.73 -12.52 3.25
C ARG A 72 -12.46 -13.32 3.01
N ASP A 73 -11.54 -12.78 2.21
CA ASP A 73 -10.37 -13.49 1.69
C ASP A 73 -9.06 -12.69 1.80
N ARG A 74 -9.13 -11.49 2.39
CA ARG A 74 -8.00 -10.57 2.57
C ARG A 74 -7.39 -10.08 1.26
N ALA A 75 -8.12 -10.20 0.14
CA ALA A 75 -7.72 -9.60 -1.11
C ALA A 75 -7.55 -8.08 -0.92
N THR A 76 -6.43 -7.56 -1.40
CA THR A 76 -6.10 -6.13 -1.32
C THR A 76 -6.11 -5.54 -2.72
N ALA A 77 -6.74 -4.38 -2.88
CA ALA A 77 -6.80 -3.65 -4.14
C ALA A 77 -6.79 -2.14 -3.85
N THR A 78 -6.25 -1.35 -4.77
CA THR A 78 -6.12 0.10 -4.60
C THR A 78 -7.22 0.86 -5.33
N ARG A 79 -7.47 2.12 -4.98
CA ARG A 79 -8.56 2.90 -5.57
C ARG A 79 -8.19 3.41 -6.96
N LEU A 80 -6.98 3.94 -7.09
CA LEU A 80 -6.45 4.55 -8.31
C LEU A 80 -5.45 3.65 -9.03
N GLY A 81 -4.91 2.62 -8.38
CA GLY A 81 -3.89 1.77 -8.99
C GLY A 81 -2.49 2.35 -8.93
N VAL A 82 -2.25 3.39 -8.11
CA VAL A 82 -0.97 4.12 -8.08
C VAL A 82 -0.12 3.77 -6.86
N ALA A 83 -0.75 3.32 -5.78
CA ALA A 83 -0.06 2.92 -4.57
C ALA A 83 0.77 1.65 -4.73
N THR A 84 2.03 1.71 -4.26
CA THR A 84 3.00 0.62 -4.31
C THR A 84 3.20 -0.07 -2.97
N LEU A 85 3.16 0.69 -1.88
CA LEU A 85 3.34 0.25 -0.50
C LEU A 85 2.28 0.85 0.43
N LEU A 86 1.99 0.17 1.53
CA LEU A 86 1.49 0.81 2.76
C LEU A 86 2.68 1.05 3.69
N GLY A 87 2.64 2.14 4.46
CA GLY A 87 3.66 2.46 5.48
C GLY A 87 4.98 2.94 4.89
N GLU A 88 4.96 3.73 3.82
CA GLU A 88 6.17 4.23 3.16
C GLU A 88 7.08 5.04 4.12
N ASP A 89 6.50 5.69 5.12
CA ASP A 89 7.18 6.34 6.23
C ASP A 89 8.17 5.41 6.98
N ALA A 90 7.82 4.13 7.12
CA ALA A 90 8.71 3.14 7.71
C ALA A 90 9.93 2.84 6.82
N VAL A 91 9.81 2.95 5.49
CA VAL A 91 10.93 2.85 4.55
C VAL A 91 11.87 4.04 4.74
N GLU A 92 11.32 5.25 4.76
CA GLU A 92 12.09 6.47 4.98
C GLU A 92 12.84 6.42 6.32
N ALA A 93 12.18 5.99 7.39
CA ALA A 93 12.79 5.82 8.70
C ALA A 93 13.90 4.74 8.70
N ALA A 94 13.70 3.62 7.99
CA ALA A 94 14.70 2.57 7.85
C ALA A 94 15.95 3.08 7.12
N LEU A 95 15.78 3.85 6.04
CA LEU A 95 16.86 4.46 5.27
C LEU A 95 17.61 5.52 6.08
N LEU A 96 16.88 6.41 6.75
CA LEU A 96 17.46 7.53 7.51
C LEU A 96 18.23 7.05 8.74
N HIS A 97 17.76 6.01 9.40
CA HIS A 97 18.31 5.53 10.67
C HIS A 97 19.08 4.22 10.57
N ASP A 98 19.28 3.69 9.36
CA ASP A 98 19.93 2.41 9.09
C ASP A 98 19.37 1.28 9.97
N ARG A 99 18.04 1.11 9.91
CA ARG A 99 17.31 0.11 10.71
C ARG A 99 16.68 -0.94 9.82
N ALA A 100 16.49 -2.12 10.39
CA ALA A 100 15.75 -3.19 9.74
C ALA A 100 14.29 -2.76 9.46
N LEU A 101 13.87 -2.91 8.20
CA LEU A 101 12.50 -2.69 7.78
C LEU A 101 11.66 -3.96 7.97
N LEU A 102 10.54 -3.87 8.69
CA LEU A 102 9.60 -4.98 8.85
C LEU A 102 8.57 -4.97 7.71
N VAL A 103 8.46 -6.08 6.99
CA VAL A 103 7.50 -6.29 5.90
C VAL A 103 6.43 -7.29 6.33
N TYR A 104 5.17 -6.94 6.13
CA TYR A 104 4.00 -7.74 6.44
C TYR A 104 3.42 -8.39 5.18
N SER A 105 2.91 -9.60 5.33
CA SER A 105 2.28 -10.36 4.22
C SER A 105 0.84 -9.95 3.94
N SER A 106 0.24 -9.13 4.81
CA SER A 106 -1.13 -8.63 4.62
C SER A 106 -1.31 -7.28 5.30
N ALA A 107 -2.08 -6.41 4.68
CA ALA A 107 -2.43 -5.11 5.22
C ALA A 107 -3.20 -5.21 6.54
N LEU A 108 -4.03 -6.25 6.71
CA LEU A 108 -4.74 -6.47 7.97
C LEU A 108 -3.78 -6.76 9.13
N HIS A 109 -2.73 -7.57 8.91
CA HIS A 109 -1.73 -7.84 9.95
C HIS A 109 -0.90 -6.60 10.26
N TRP A 110 -0.58 -5.79 9.25
CA TRP A 110 0.09 -4.50 9.44
C TRP A 110 -0.74 -3.52 10.29
N LEU A 111 -2.05 -3.40 10.02
CA LEU A 111 -2.96 -2.62 10.84
C LEU A 111 -3.02 -3.14 12.29
N GLN A 112 -3.13 -4.46 12.48
CA GLN A 112 -3.14 -5.09 13.81
C GLN A 112 -1.83 -4.90 14.59
N ALA A 113 -0.72 -4.71 13.88
CA ALA A 113 0.58 -4.42 14.46
C ALA A 113 0.82 -2.91 14.69
N GLY A 114 -0.23 -2.09 14.60
CA GLY A 114 -0.16 -0.64 14.84
C GLY A 114 0.49 0.14 13.71
N CYS A 115 0.39 -0.36 12.48
CA CYS A 115 0.93 0.28 11.27
C CYS A 115 2.46 0.46 11.26
N LEU A 116 3.19 -0.33 12.05
CA LEU A 116 4.65 -0.24 12.18
C LEU A 116 5.36 -1.14 11.16
N GLY A 117 5.78 -0.60 10.03
CA GLY A 117 6.44 -1.34 8.95
C GLY A 117 5.73 -1.13 7.62
N VAL A 118 5.91 -2.05 6.67
CA VAL A 118 5.35 -1.93 5.31
C VAL A 118 4.55 -3.14 4.86
N VAL A 119 3.68 -2.91 3.87
CA VAL A 119 3.02 -3.96 3.09
C VAL A 119 3.22 -3.66 1.61
N VAL A 120 3.61 -4.67 0.84
CA VAL A 120 3.77 -4.53 -0.62
C VAL A 120 2.40 -4.65 -1.29
N LEU A 121 1.99 -3.60 -2.00
CA LEU A 121 0.76 -3.57 -2.83
C LEU A 121 1.07 -3.88 -4.30
N ASP A 122 2.21 -3.40 -4.80
CA ASP A 122 2.71 -3.73 -6.14
C ASP A 122 4.10 -4.37 -6.09
N TRP A 123 4.15 -5.69 -6.26
CA TRP A 123 5.38 -6.48 -6.27
C TRP A 123 6.38 -6.08 -7.36
N ARG A 124 5.92 -5.47 -8.46
CA ARG A 124 6.81 -5.01 -9.52
C ARG A 124 7.67 -3.84 -9.05
N SER A 125 7.17 -3.06 -8.08
CA SER A 125 7.84 -1.87 -7.58
C SER A 125 8.93 -2.13 -6.54
N VAL A 126 8.94 -3.33 -5.94
CA VAL A 126 9.78 -3.68 -4.78
C VAL A 126 11.26 -3.34 -4.96
N PRO A 127 11.92 -3.66 -6.10
CA PRO A 127 13.34 -3.36 -6.26
C PRO A 127 13.68 -1.88 -6.14
N TRP A 128 12.75 -0.99 -6.50
CA TRP A 128 12.94 0.46 -6.44
C TRP A 128 12.43 1.02 -5.11
N ALA A 129 11.26 0.56 -4.66
CA ALA A 129 10.62 1.05 -3.45
C ALA A 129 11.40 0.71 -2.18
N LEU A 130 12.12 -0.42 -2.17
CA LEU A 130 12.94 -0.86 -1.02
C LEU A 130 14.45 -0.71 -1.28
N ALA A 131 14.84 0.03 -2.32
CA ALA A 131 16.23 0.24 -2.66
C ALA A 131 16.97 0.96 -1.52
N GLY A 132 18.14 0.45 -1.14
CA GLY A 132 18.99 1.07 -0.12
C GLY A 132 18.66 0.69 1.33
N VAL A 133 17.55 -0.02 1.57
CA VAL A 133 17.25 -0.58 2.90
C VAL A 133 18.30 -1.66 3.23
N SER A 134 18.99 -1.51 4.36
CA SER A 134 20.12 -2.36 4.73
C SER A 134 19.73 -3.76 5.20
N GLU A 135 18.60 -3.89 5.90
CA GLU A 135 18.06 -5.16 6.37
C GLU A 135 16.52 -5.18 6.22
N ILE A 136 15.98 -6.27 5.65
CA ILE A 136 14.53 -6.49 5.55
C ILE A 136 14.16 -7.71 6.40
N LYS A 137 13.26 -7.53 7.36
CA LYS A 137 12.66 -8.59 8.17
C LYS A 137 11.27 -8.89 7.65
N CYS A 138 11.00 -10.15 7.33
CA CYS A 138 9.69 -10.57 6.84
C CYS A 138 8.88 -11.23 7.96
N ALA A 139 7.59 -10.91 8.05
CA ALA A 139 6.70 -11.50 9.04
C ALA A 139 6.51 -13.01 8.88
N THR A 140 6.78 -13.57 7.69
CA THR A 140 6.69 -15.01 7.40
C THR A 140 7.79 -15.47 6.44
N PRO A 141 8.17 -16.77 6.46
CA PRO A 141 9.13 -17.33 5.51
C PRO A 141 8.66 -17.26 4.05
N HIS A 142 7.36 -17.41 3.79
CA HIS A 142 6.82 -17.29 2.43
C HIS A 142 7.00 -15.88 1.87
N LEU A 143 6.77 -14.86 2.71
CA LEU A 143 7.00 -13.47 2.35
C LEU A 143 8.48 -13.20 2.07
N GLU A 144 9.39 -13.80 2.85
CA GLU A 144 10.82 -13.71 2.59
C GLU A 144 11.19 -14.23 1.20
N GLU A 145 10.64 -15.39 0.80
CA GLU A 145 10.85 -15.94 -0.54
C GLU A 145 10.29 -15.01 -1.63
N GLN A 146 9.08 -14.46 -1.44
CA GLN A 146 8.49 -13.50 -2.38
C GLN A 146 9.34 -12.23 -2.54
N VAL A 147 9.85 -11.67 -1.44
CA VAL A 147 10.75 -10.52 -1.46
C VAL A 147 12.06 -10.86 -2.18
N ARG A 148 12.68 -12.00 -1.87
CA ARG A 148 13.90 -12.46 -2.57
C ARG A 148 13.67 -12.61 -4.08
N LEU A 149 12.55 -13.20 -4.49
CA LEU A 149 12.19 -13.34 -5.90
C LEU A 149 11.99 -11.97 -6.58
N ALA A 150 11.36 -11.02 -5.90
CA ALA A 150 11.17 -9.67 -6.44
C ALA A 150 12.51 -8.96 -6.70
N PHE A 151 13.49 -9.10 -5.80
CA PHE A 151 14.84 -8.58 -5.99
C PHE A 151 15.68 -9.34 -7.03
N ALA A 152 15.35 -10.60 -7.31
CA ALA A 152 16.05 -11.40 -8.31
C ALA A 152 15.67 -11.05 -9.76
N LEU A 153 14.61 -10.26 -9.96
CA LEU A 153 14.18 -9.84 -11.29
C LEU A 153 15.21 -8.87 -11.91
N PRO A 154 15.69 -9.14 -13.15
CA PRO A 154 16.62 -8.23 -13.82
C PRO A 154 16.03 -6.84 -14.00
N ALA A 155 16.77 -5.82 -13.55
CA ALA A 155 16.43 -4.43 -13.86
C ALA A 155 16.78 -4.15 -15.34
N ASN A 156 15.77 -4.16 -16.22
CA ASN A 156 15.93 -3.77 -17.61
C ASN A 156 15.99 -2.25 -17.70
N PHE A 157 17.19 -1.69 -17.73
CA PHE A 157 17.38 -0.26 -17.97
C PHE A 157 17.21 0.07 -19.45
N PRO A 158 16.42 1.09 -19.81
CA PRO A 158 16.34 1.52 -21.19
C PRO A 158 17.67 2.13 -21.65
N THR A 159 18.05 1.92 -22.90
CA THR A 159 19.14 2.68 -23.52
C THR A 159 18.72 4.14 -23.63
N ILE A 160 19.44 5.03 -22.97
CA ILE A 160 19.21 6.48 -23.04
C ILE A 160 20.06 7.04 -24.19
N THR A 161 19.43 7.68 -25.17
CA THR A 161 20.13 8.36 -26.28
C THR A 161 19.76 9.85 -26.30
N SER A 162 20.74 10.71 -26.54
CA SER A 162 20.53 12.15 -26.72
C SER A 162 20.29 12.49 -28.18
N LEU A 163 19.22 13.23 -28.46
CA LEU A 163 19.05 13.94 -29.74
C LEU A 163 19.88 15.23 -29.68
N GLU A 164 21.18 15.15 -29.95
CA GLU A 164 21.95 16.38 -30.21
C GLU A 164 21.42 16.99 -31.51
N ALA A 165 20.63 18.08 -31.37
CA ALA A 165 20.26 18.93 -32.48
C ALA A 165 21.56 19.54 -33.03
N ARG A 166 21.99 19.07 -34.21
CA ARG A 166 22.99 19.75 -35.01
C ARG A 166 22.44 21.14 -35.37
N HIS A 167 22.73 22.15 -34.55
CA HIS A 167 22.66 23.54 -34.98
C HIS A 167 23.73 23.72 -36.06
N ALA A 168 23.35 23.57 -37.33
CA ALA A 168 24.15 24.03 -38.45
C ALA A 168 24.15 25.55 -38.43
N ALA A 169 25.34 26.13 -38.22
CA ALA A 169 25.64 27.55 -38.38
C ALA A 169 25.74 27.92 -39.87
#